data_AF-A0A941SQW2-F1
#
_entry.id   AF-A0A941SQW2-F1
#
_cell.length_a   1.000
_cell.length_b   1.000
_cell.length_c   1.000
_cell.angle_alpha   90.00
_cell.angle_beta   90.00
_cell.angle_gamma   90.00
#
_symmetry.space_group_name_H-M   'P 1'
#
loop_
_entity.id
_entity.type
_entity.pdbx_description
1 polymer ?
#
loop_
_entity_poly.entity_id
_entity_poly.type
_entity_poly.pdbx_seq_one_letter_code
_entity_poly.pdbx_strand_id
1 'polypeptide(L)'
;MVNIAEATALAPDVASKLMRLLPRELQTMFVQAPNVFMFFMSMALAAVLIAIFWVLAGMFRASSAARIALRAQALRRNKDHRALVLIGEIDGGSGLLRQEMKEAVEDNFGLFSFEPNVQVDVFPVRLKTLAPNGPPEARRRVAVEAADALERSAADVIVWGKRNLLGKLDLRIMTLPGYGRVHEVQDIQLQWRTGRPDEIVQRALAFALARKARPVLHRPQDYKPERLQPIVEALDKMVDARPDSVSDGLQLDILSDFASGALSLGERGGHIKWLQKALDARQHYLDRVDRTTDPIAWGSAQQEIGRALTALGEREGARDKLEEGASRLRLAMDVLRSTDSLQQAEVALRALQRAEQTLQQRRRVGLRWPT
;
A
#
# COMPACT_ATOMS: atom_id res chain seq x y z
N MET A 1 36.20 23.38 20.65
CA MET A 1 36.77 24.48 19.83
C MET A 1 38.09 23.99 19.30
N VAL A 2 38.16 23.56 18.03
CA VAL A 2 39.42 23.13 17.41
C VAL A 2 40.22 24.39 17.11
N ASN A 3 41.45 24.44 17.60
CA ASN A 3 42.32 25.60 17.60
C ASN A 3 42.80 25.88 16.17
N ILE A 4 42.15 26.81 15.46
CA ILE A 4 42.42 27.15 14.06
C ILE A 4 43.82 27.80 13.89
N ALA A 5 44.46 28.22 14.99
CA ALA A 5 45.76 28.88 14.99
C ALA A 5 46.98 27.95 14.84
N GLU A 6 46.88 26.65 15.18
CA GLU A 6 48.00 25.71 15.00
C GLU A 6 48.12 25.18 13.55
N ALA A 7 47.03 25.20 12.78
CA ALA A 7 47.02 24.76 11.39
C ALA A 7 47.76 25.72 10.44
N THR A 8 47.84 27.01 10.80
CA THR A 8 48.47 28.07 9.98
C THR A 8 49.99 28.09 10.09
N ALA A 9 50.59 27.56 11.17
CA ALA A 9 52.05 27.55 11.37
C ALA A 9 52.77 26.37 10.68
N LEU A 10 52.06 25.28 10.36
CA LEU A 10 52.58 24.09 9.67
C LEU A 10 52.57 24.19 8.13
N ALA A 11 51.81 25.15 7.57
CA ALA A 11 51.64 25.31 6.13
C ALA A 11 52.93 25.62 5.32
N PRO A 12 53.84 26.51 5.76
CA PRO A 12 54.99 26.90 4.93
C PRO A 12 56.05 25.80 4.79
N ASP A 13 56.21 24.95 5.81
CA ASP A 13 57.24 23.91 5.84
C ASP A 13 56.82 22.64 5.05
N VAL A 14 55.52 22.39 4.97
CA VAL A 14 54.94 21.36 4.10
C VAL A 14 54.94 21.83 2.64
N ALA A 15 54.62 23.11 2.40
CA ALA A 15 54.66 23.69 1.05
C ALA A 15 56.08 23.68 0.46
N SER A 16 57.11 23.95 1.27
CA SER A 16 58.51 23.93 0.82
C SER A 16 59.00 22.52 0.44
N LYS A 17 58.59 21.49 1.19
CA LYS A 17 58.89 20.08 0.89
C LYS A 17 58.15 19.60 -0.35
N LEU A 18 56.88 19.98 -0.53
CA LEU A 18 56.10 19.68 -1.73
C LEU A 18 56.67 20.35 -2.99
N MET A 19 57.15 21.58 -2.88
CA MET A 19 57.80 22.30 -3.99
C MET A 19 59.05 21.60 -4.52
N ARG A 20 59.84 20.97 -3.63
CA ARG A 20 61.06 20.22 -4.01
C ARG A 20 60.78 18.91 -4.76
N LEU A 21 59.56 18.39 -4.66
CA LEU A 21 59.13 17.16 -5.36
C LEU A 21 58.63 17.44 -6.78
N LEU A 22 58.37 18.71 -7.13
CA LEU A 22 57.93 19.09 -8.47
C LEU A 22 59.13 19.13 -9.46
N PRO A 23 58.94 18.69 -10.71
CA PRO A 23 59.90 18.90 -11.80
C PRO A 23 60.40 20.35 -11.86
N ARG A 24 61.69 20.53 -12.21
CA ARG A 24 62.35 21.85 -12.23
C ARG A 24 61.58 22.89 -13.07
N GLU A 25 60.94 22.47 -14.15
CA GLU A 25 60.12 23.33 -15.01
C GLU A 25 58.91 23.95 -14.27
N LEU A 26 58.23 23.16 -13.43
CA LEU A 26 57.09 23.64 -12.62
C LEU A 26 57.55 24.56 -11.49
N GLN A 27 58.73 24.29 -10.91
CA GLN A 27 59.35 25.20 -9.94
C GLN A 27 59.66 26.57 -10.56
N THR A 28 60.17 26.60 -11.80
CA THR A 28 60.44 27.86 -12.51
C THR A 28 59.16 28.63 -12.83
N MET A 29 58.07 27.95 -13.21
CA MET A 29 56.77 28.58 -13.48
C MET A 29 56.13 29.17 -12.21
N PHE A 30 56.29 28.52 -11.05
CA PHE A 30 55.84 29.06 -9.76
C PHE A 30 56.55 30.37 -9.39
N VAL A 31 57.85 30.47 -9.65
CA VAL A 31 58.64 31.69 -9.37
C VAL A 31 58.32 32.81 -10.35
N GLN A 32 58.08 32.50 -11.63
CA GLN A 32 57.79 33.50 -12.67
C GLN A 32 56.37 34.08 -12.58
N ALA A 33 55.36 33.26 -12.28
CA ALA A 33 53.96 33.68 -12.23
C ALA A 33 53.18 32.91 -11.14
N PRO A 34 53.39 33.25 -9.84
CA PRO A 34 52.88 32.47 -8.72
C PRO A 34 51.35 32.38 -8.70
N ASN A 35 50.65 33.47 -9.05
CA ASN A 35 49.19 33.49 -9.09
C ASN A 35 48.61 32.57 -10.17
N VAL A 36 49.26 32.52 -11.34
CA VAL A 36 48.84 31.67 -12.46
C VAL A 36 49.10 30.21 -12.15
N PHE A 37 50.27 29.90 -11.60
CA PHE A 37 50.62 28.55 -11.17
C PHE A 37 49.66 28.02 -10.09
N MET A 38 49.37 28.83 -9.06
CA MET A 38 48.43 28.48 -8.00
C MET A 38 47.02 28.24 -8.55
N PHE A 39 46.56 29.05 -9.50
CA PHE A 39 45.29 28.84 -10.18
C PHE A 39 45.24 27.48 -10.89
N PHE A 40 46.23 27.14 -11.73
CA PHE A 40 46.28 25.85 -12.43
C PHE A 40 46.42 24.66 -11.48
N MET A 41 47.24 24.75 -10.43
CA MET A 41 47.38 23.69 -9.43
C MET A 41 46.10 23.49 -8.62
N SER A 42 45.39 24.57 -8.27
CA SER A 42 44.09 24.49 -7.61
C SER A 42 43.02 23.86 -8.51
N MET A 43 43.05 24.17 -9.81
CA MET A 43 42.15 23.60 -10.81
C MET A 43 42.44 22.11 -11.05
N ALA A 44 43.71 21.72 -11.09
CA ALA A 44 44.13 20.33 -11.18
C ALA A 44 43.72 19.52 -9.94
N LEU A 45 43.93 20.08 -8.74
CA LEU A 45 43.49 19.47 -7.49
C LEU A 45 41.97 19.31 -7.43
N ALA A 46 41.21 20.33 -7.84
CA ALA A 46 39.77 20.27 -7.93
C ALA A 46 39.31 19.17 -8.90
N ALA A 47 39.94 19.04 -10.07
CA ALA A 47 39.63 17.98 -11.03
C ALA A 47 39.89 16.58 -10.45
N VAL A 48 40.99 16.39 -9.72
CA VAL A 48 41.30 15.12 -9.05
C VAL A 48 40.29 14.81 -7.94
N LEU A 49 39.91 15.80 -7.12
CA LEU A 49 38.90 15.62 -6.07
C LEU A 49 37.53 15.27 -6.66
N ILE A 50 37.15 15.91 -7.76
CA ILE A 50 35.92 15.59 -8.49
C ILE A 50 35.98 14.16 -9.03
N ALA A 51 37.11 13.76 -9.63
CA ALA A 51 37.30 12.40 -10.13
C ALA A 51 37.22 11.35 -9.00
N ILE A 52 37.91 11.58 -7.88
CA ILE A 52 37.84 10.72 -6.69
C ILE A 52 36.41 10.64 -6.16
N PHE A 53 35.71 11.78 -6.06
CA PHE A 53 34.32 11.81 -5.63
C PHE A 53 33.42 10.95 -6.52
N TRP A 54 33.55 11.04 -7.85
CA TRP A 54 32.77 10.22 -8.79
C TRP A 54 33.13 8.74 -8.72
N VAL A 55 34.41 8.40 -8.55
CA VAL A 55 34.86 7.00 -8.36
C VAL A 55 34.27 6.43 -7.07
N LEU A 56 34.38 7.15 -5.95
CA LEU A 56 33.82 6.72 -4.66
C LEU A 56 32.28 6.61 -4.71
N ALA A 57 31.61 7.59 -5.32
CA ALA A 57 30.16 7.56 -5.50
C ALA A 57 29.71 6.39 -6.39
N GLY A 58 30.45 6.11 -7.47
CA GLY A 58 30.22 4.95 -8.34
C GLY A 58 30.40 3.62 -7.60
N MET A 59 31.48 3.48 -6.83
CA MET A 59 31.76 2.29 -6.02
C MET A 59 30.68 2.06 -4.95
N PHE A 60 30.20 3.13 -4.30
CA PHE A 60 29.11 3.04 -3.33
C PHE A 60 27.80 2.56 -3.98
N ARG A 61 27.43 3.12 -5.15
CA ARG A 61 26.24 2.68 -5.91
C ARG A 61 26.35 1.24 -6.39
N ALA A 62 27.52 0.82 -6.85
CA ALA A 62 27.78 -0.55 -7.27
C ALA A 62 27.66 -1.53 -6.07
N SER A 63 28.22 -1.15 -4.92
CA SER A 63 28.12 -1.93 -3.68
C SER A 63 26.66 -2.05 -3.20
N SER A 64 25.89 -0.97 -3.22
CA SER A 64 24.46 -1.01 -2.86
C SER A 64 23.66 -1.87 -3.82
N ALA A 65 23.89 -1.73 -5.13
CA ALA A 65 23.22 -2.53 -6.15
C ALA A 65 23.56 -4.02 -6.02
N ALA A 66 24.83 -4.35 -5.76
CA ALA A 66 25.26 -5.73 -5.49
C ALA A 66 24.57 -6.31 -4.25
N ARG A 67 24.46 -5.54 -3.16
CA ARG A 67 23.75 -5.96 -1.94
C ARG A 67 22.28 -6.24 -2.19
N ILE A 68 21.60 -5.35 -2.92
CA ILE A 68 20.18 -5.53 -3.32
C ILE A 68 20.03 -6.79 -4.16
N ALA A 69 20.88 -6.96 -5.18
CA ALA A 69 20.83 -8.11 -6.09
C ALA A 69 21.09 -9.45 -5.36
N LEU A 70 22.11 -9.51 -4.50
CA LEU A 70 22.41 -10.69 -3.69
C LEU A 70 21.26 -11.03 -2.74
N ARG A 71 20.67 -10.02 -2.10
CA ARG A 71 19.52 -10.25 -1.19
C ARG A 71 18.30 -10.75 -1.95
N ALA A 72 17.98 -10.14 -3.10
CA ALA A 72 16.89 -10.57 -3.96
C ALA A 72 17.08 -12.02 -4.45
N GLN A 73 18.29 -12.38 -4.88
CA GLN A 73 18.60 -13.73 -5.32
C GLN A 73 18.50 -14.76 -4.18
N ALA A 74 18.89 -14.38 -2.95
CA ALA A 74 18.74 -15.23 -1.78
C ALA A 74 17.26 -15.50 -1.45
N LEU A 75 16.40 -14.47 -1.51
CA LEU A 75 14.96 -14.60 -1.31
C LEU A 75 14.32 -15.50 -2.37
N ARG A 76 14.65 -15.29 -3.65
CA ARG A 76 14.11 -16.08 -4.77
C ARG A 76 14.43 -17.58 -4.68
N ARG A 77 15.55 -17.94 -4.03
CA ARG A 77 15.93 -19.35 -3.81
C ARG A 77 15.08 -20.01 -2.73
N ASN A 78 14.55 -19.25 -1.78
CA ASN A 78 13.76 -19.75 -0.67
C ASN A 78 12.26 -19.75 -1.05
N LYS A 79 11.77 -20.89 -1.55
CA LYS A 79 10.42 -21.03 -2.11
C LYS A 79 9.35 -21.48 -1.11
N ASP A 80 9.66 -21.52 0.18
CA ASP A 80 8.76 -22.11 1.18
C ASP A 80 7.63 -21.16 1.65
N HIS A 81 7.66 -19.91 1.20
CA HIS A 81 6.73 -18.88 1.63
C HIS A 81 5.62 -18.69 0.61
N ARG A 82 4.40 -18.57 1.11
CA ARG A 82 3.24 -18.40 0.23
C ARG A 82 2.93 -16.93 -0.09
N ALA A 83 3.41 -16.02 0.74
CA ALA A 83 3.48 -14.58 0.46
C ALA A 83 4.83 -14.03 0.91
N LEU A 84 5.47 -13.20 0.07
CA LEU A 84 6.70 -12.48 0.38
C LEU A 84 6.46 -10.96 0.33
N VAL A 85 6.67 -10.31 1.47
CA VAL A 85 6.54 -8.87 1.64
C VAL A 85 7.93 -8.27 1.86
N LEU A 86 8.24 -7.20 1.12
CA LEU A 86 9.46 -6.43 1.29
C LEU A 86 9.18 -5.10 2.01
N ILE A 87 9.96 -4.82 3.04
CA ILE A 87 9.98 -3.51 3.72
C ILE A 87 11.23 -2.76 3.25
N GLY A 88 11.04 -1.82 2.33
CA GLY A 88 12.07 -0.91 1.86
C GLY A 88 12.51 0.09 2.94
N GLU A 89 13.46 0.96 2.59
CA GLU A 89 13.91 2.04 3.48
C GLU A 89 12.75 2.99 3.82
N ILE A 90 12.70 3.39 5.10
CA ILE A 90 11.78 4.40 5.61
C ILE A 90 12.58 5.65 5.94
N ASP A 91 12.44 6.71 5.14
CA ASP A 91 13.16 7.96 5.36
C ASP A 91 12.76 8.58 6.71
N GLY A 92 13.74 8.93 7.54
CA GLY A 92 13.48 9.39 8.92
C GLY A 92 13.03 8.30 9.90
N GLY A 93 13.05 7.03 9.47
CA GLY A 93 12.88 5.86 10.31
C GLY A 93 14.23 5.31 10.80
N SER A 94 14.27 4.76 12.01
CA SER A 94 15.42 4.00 12.48
C SER A 94 15.42 2.59 11.88
N GLY A 95 16.56 1.88 11.94
CA GLY A 95 16.61 0.45 11.59
C GLY A 95 15.63 -0.39 12.43
N LEU A 96 15.38 0.02 13.68
CA LEU A 96 14.41 -0.61 14.58
C LEU A 96 12.98 -0.52 14.04
N LEU A 97 12.58 0.63 13.48
CA LEU A 97 11.23 0.81 12.95
C LEU A 97 10.87 -0.25 11.90
N ARG A 98 11.80 -0.55 10.99
CA ARG A 98 11.55 -1.58 9.96
C ARG A 98 11.44 -2.98 10.55
N GLN A 99 12.14 -3.26 11.64
CA GLN A 99 12.00 -4.53 12.36
C GLN A 99 10.66 -4.59 13.13
N GLU A 100 10.25 -3.49 13.77
CA GLU A 100 8.93 -3.41 14.41
C GLU A 100 7.80 -3.57 13.39
N MET A 101 7.92 -2.96 12.22
CA MET A 101 6.98 -3.16 11.11
C MET A 101 6.99 -4.61 10.62
N LYS A 102 8.17 -5.23 10.53
CA LYS A 102 8.31 -6.63 10.15
C LYS A 102 7.53 -7.54 11.11
N GLU A 103 7.81 -7.44 12.41
CA GLU A 103 7.14 -8.22 13.46
C GLU A 103 5.63 -7.99 13.46
N ALA A 104 5.19 -6.74 13.37
CA ALA A 104 3.76 -6.41 13.32
C ALA A 104 3.04 -7.06 12.13
N VAL A 105 3.70 -7.15 10.97
CA VAL A 105 3.14 -7.80 9.79
C VAL A 105 3.15 -9.31 9.97
N GLU A 106 4.27 -9.92 10.38
CA GLU A 106 4.37 -11.36 10.61
C GLU A 106 3.32 -11.87 11.62
N ASP A 107 3.07 -11.10 12.69
CA ASP A 107 2.10 -11.45 13.74
C ASP A 107 0.63 -11.34 13.29
N ASN A 108 0.31 -10.46 12.33
CA ASN A 108 -1.07 -10.12 11.99
C ASN A 108 -1.49 -10.50 10.55
N PHE A 109 -0.56 -10.79 9.65
CA PHE A 109 -0.86 -11.05 8.24
C PHE A 109 -1.81 -12.24 8.05
N GLY A 110 -1.61 -13.30 8.85
CA GLY A 110 -2.46 -14.49 8.85
C GLY A 110 -3.92 -14.23 9.23
N LEU A 111 -4.25 -13.08 9.85
CA LEU A 111 -5.64 -12.70 10.14
C LEU A 111 -6.41 -12.29 8.88
N PHE A 112 -5.69 -11.81 7.85
CA PHE A 112 -6.28 -11.25 6.62
C PHE A 112 -5.95 -12.06 5.37
N SER A 113 -5.19 -13.15 5.55
CA SER A 113 -4.82 -14.10 4.52
C SER A 113 -5.29 -15.49 4.93
N PHE A 114 -5.67 -16.32 3.97
CA PHE A 114 -6.00 -17.72 4.23
C PHE A 114 -4.79 -18.60 4.55
N GLU A 115 -3.59 -18.03 4.57
CA GLU A 115 -2.34 -18.73 4.66
C GLU A 115 -1.51 -18.19 5.82
N PRO A 116 -1.01 -19.07 6.71
CA PRO A 116 -0.30 -18.65 7.92
C PRO A 116 1.14 -18.16 7.65
N ASN A 117 1.71 -18.50 6.49
CA ASN A 117 3.13 -18.29 6.23
C ASN A 117 3.34 -17.07 5.33
N VAL A 118 3.57 -15.91 5.95
CA VAL A 118 4.16 -14.74 5.29
C VAL A 118 5.65 -14.69 5.60
N GLN A 119 6.46 -14.38 4.60
CA GLN A 119 7.84 -13.93 4.81
C GLN A 119 7.88 -12.43 4.72
N VAL A 120 8.45 -11.77 5.72
CA VAL A 120 8.69 -10.33 5.67
C VAL A 120 10.19 -10.06 5.72
N ASP A 121 10.74 -9.46 4.66
CA ASP A 121 12.17 -9.12 4.59
C ASP A 121 12.38 -7.62 4.65
N VAL A 122 13.30 -7.17 5.52
CA VAL A 122 13.78 -5.80 5.53
C VAL A 122 14.74 -5.62 4.36
N PHE A 123 14.22 -5.09 3.27
CA PHE A 123 14.89 -5.05 1.98
C PHE A 123 15.66 -3.73 1.82
N PRO A 124 16.96 -3.75 1.44
CA PRO A 124 17.80 -2.56 1.42
C PRO A 124 17.59 -1.69 0.17
N VAL A 125 16.34 -1.50 -0.26
CA VAL A 125 15.98 -0.62 -1.38
C VAL A 125 15.50 0.73 -0.86
N ARG A 126 16.03 1.81 -1.44
CA ARG A 126 15.59 3.17 -1.14
C ARG A 126 14.83 3.72 -2.33
N LEU A 127 13.52 3.88 -2.17
CA LEU A 127 12.61 4.40 -3.19
C LEU A 127 12.16 5.81 -2.80
N LYS A 128 11.98 6.69 -3.79
CA LYS A 128 11.54 8.06 -3.51
C LYS A 128 10.10 8.07 -3.02
N THR A 129 9.86 8.86 -1.98
CA THR A 129 8.53 9.05 -1.41
C THR A 129 7.89 10.33 -1.93
N LEU A 130 7.06 10.22 -2.96
CA LEU A 130 6.37 11.35 -3.58
C LEU A 130 5.05 11.68 -2.86
N ALA A 131 4.61 12.93 -2.97
CA ALA A 131 3.28 13.33 -2.51
C ALA A 131 2.20 12.67 -3.37
N PRO A 132 0.99 12.41 -2.83
CA PRO A 132 -0.12 11.84 -3.59
C PRO A 132 -0.45 12.65 -4.86
N ASN A 133 -0.39 13.98 -4.77
CA ASN A 133 -0.69 14.86 -5.91
C ASN A 133 0.57 15.22 -6.74
N GLY A 134 1.64 14.43 -6.60
CA GLY A 134 2.89 14.66 -7.31
C GLY A 134 2.81 14.35 -8.81
N PRO A 135 3.83 14.76 -9.60
CA PRO A 135 3.85 14.55 -11.05
C PRO A 135 3.68 13.06 -11.43
N PRO A 136 2.77 12.72 -12.36
CA PRO A 136 2.44 11.33 -12.68
C PRO A 136 3.64 10.57 -13.27
N GLU A 137 4.48 11.24 -14.05
CA GLU A 137 5.70 10.63 -14.60
C GLU A 137 6.70 10.22 -13.51
N ALA A 138 6.87 11.07 -12.49
CA ALA A 138 7.74 10.76 -11.37
C ALA A 138 7.20 9.57 -10.56
N ARG A 139 5.88 9.51 -10.33
CA ARG A 139 5.23 8.35 -9.68
C ARG A 139 5.43 7.07 -10.49
N ARG A 140 5.27 7.12 -11.82
CA ARG A 140 5.51 5.97 -12.69
C ARG A 140 6.96 5.49 -12.64
N ARG A 141 7.94 6.39 -12.63
CA ARG A 141 9.37 6.01 -12.50
C ARG A 141 9.64 5.27 -11.19
N VAL A 142 9.15 5.79 -10.07
CA VAL A 142 9.29 5.11 -8.76
C VAL A 142 8.59 3.76 -8.77
N ALA A 143 7.41 3.67 -9.41
CA ALA A 143 6.69 2.41 -9.52
C ALA A 143 7.46 1.37 -10.34
N VAL A 144 8.14 1.77 -11.42
CA VAL A 144 9.01 0.88 -12.21
C VAL A 144 10.21 0.40 -11.38
N GLU A 145 10.84 1.28 -10.59
CA GLU A 145 11.92 0.89 -9.68
C GLU A 145 11.45 -0.10 -8.60
N ALA A 146 10.24 0.11 -8.06
CA ALA A 146 9.62 -0.81 -7.11
C ALA A 146 9.27 -2.17 -7.77
N ALA A 147 8.78 -2.16 -9.01
CA ALA A 147 8.50 -3.37 -9.78
C ALA A 147 9.76 -4.19 -10.04
N ASP A 148 10.88 -3.56 -10.43
CA ASP A 148 12.16 -4.25 -10.60
C ASP A 148 12.63 -4.93 -9.30
N ALA A 149 12.41 -4.29 -8.14
CA ALA A 149 12.70 -4.90 -6.84
C ALA A 149 11.83 -6.15 -6.57
N LEU A 150 10.52 -6.08 -6.86
CA LEU A 150 9.60 -7.22 -6.73
C LEU A 150 9.97 -8.37 -7.67
N GLU A 151 10.24 -8.08 -8.94
CA GLU A 151 10.59 -9.10 -9.95
C GLU A 151 11.90 -9.83 -9.60
N ARG A 152 12.93 -9.09 -9.17
CA ARG A 152 14.24 -9.69 -8.83
C ARG A 152 14.17 -10.58 -7.60
N SER A 153 13.34 -10.21 -6.63
CA SER A 153 13.17 -10.93 -5.37
C SER A 153 12.10 -12.03 -5.43
N ALA A 154 11.25 -12.01 -6.47
CA ALA A 154 10.01 -12.79 -6.54
C ALA A 154 9.07 -12.50 -5.36
N ALA A 155 9.02 -11.24 -4.91
CA ALA A 155 8.13 -10.79 -3.86
C ALA A 155 6.75 -10.39 -4.40
N ASP A 156 5.73 -10.53 -3.56
CA ASP A 156 4.35 -10.17 -3.91
C ASP A 156 4.08 -8.69 -3.67
N VAL A 157 4.59 -8.15 -2.56
CA VAL A 157 4.30 -6.77 -2.13
C VAL A 157 5.55 -6.10 -1.61
N ILE A 158 5.68 -4.81 -1.90
CA ILE A 158 6.71 -3.94 -1.35
C ILE A 158 6.07 -2.73 -0.69
N VAL A 159 6.57 -2.38 0.49
CA VAL A 159 6.21 -1.19 1.24
C VAL A 159 7.44 -0.34 1.53
N TRP A 160 7.35 0.96 1.29
CA TRP A 160 8.39 1.94 1.62
C TRP A 160 7.76 3.26 2.02
N GLY A 161 8.53 4.23 2.48
CA GLY A 161 7.95 5.52 2.80
C GLY A 161 8.84 6.45 3.58
N LYS A 162 8.21 7.34 4.33
CA LYS A 162 8.89 8.31 5.17
C LYS A 162 8.10 8.56 6.44
N ARG A 163 8.83 8.94 7.49
CA ARG A 163 8.26 9.51 8.69
C ARG A 163 8.19 11.02 8.54
N ASN A 164 7.01 11.59 8.75
CA ASN A 164 6.82 13.03 8.72
C ASN A 164 7.18 13.68 10.07
N LEU A 165 7.26 15.02 10.08
CA LEU A 165 7.64 15.79 11.28
C LEU A 165 6.66 15.64 12.45
N LEU A 166 5.39 15.31 12.18
CA LEU A 166 4.37 15.03 13.19
C LEU A 166 4.46 13.60 13.74
N GLY A 167 5.44 12.81 13.28
CA GLY A 167 5.67 11.45 13.71
C GLY A 167 4.69 10.43 13.11
N LYS A 168 3.94 10.77 12.06
CA LYS A 168 3.16 9.81 11.27
C LYS A 168 4.04 9.16 10.20
N LEU A 169 3.73 7.91 9.87
CA LEU A 169 4.32 7.19 8.76
C LEU A 169 3.44 7.39 7.55
N ASP A 170 4.02 8.01 6.52
CA ASP A 170 3.44 7.99 5.20
C ASP A 170 4.09 6.77 4.51
N LEU A 171 3.30 5.76 4.13
CA LEU A 171 3.79 4.52 3.50
C LEU A 171 3.15 4.32 2.12
N ARG A 172 3.92 3.72 1.21
CA ARG A 172 3.59 3.46 -0.19
C ARG A 172 3.63 1.97 -0.35
N ILE A 173 2.54 1.40 -0.84
CA ILE A 173 2.41 -0.03 -1.05
C ILE A 173 2.22 -0.28 -2.54
N MET A 174 2.93 -1.28 -3.04
CA MET A 174 2.81 -1.70 -4.42
C MET A 174 2.92 -3.22 -4.54
N THR A 175 2.17 -3.77 -5.49
CA THR A 175 2.30 -5.13 -6.02
C THR A 175 2.61 -5.05 -7.50
N LEU A 176 3.12 -6.13 -8.09
CA LEU A 176 3.22 -6.21 -9.54
C LEU A 176 1.83 -6.10 -10.18
N PRO A 177 1.68 -5.31 -11.26
CA PRO A 177 0.41 -5.17 -11.94
C PRO A 177 0.05 -6.49 -12.63
N GLY A 178 -1.26 -6.77 -12.70
CA GLY A 178 -1.75 -7.80 -13.61
C GLY A 178 -1.44 -7.44 -15.07
N TYR A 179 -1.39 -8.44 -15.95
CA TYR A 179 -1.03 -8.27 -17.35
C TYR A 179 -1.86 -7.13 -18.00
N GLY A 180 -1.18 -6.16 -18.62
CA GLY A 180 -1.81 -5.01 -19.28
C GLY A 180 -2.29 -3.88 -18.36
N ARG A 181 -2.03 -3.93 -17.04
CA ARG A 181 -2.38 -2.85 -16.10
C ARG A 181 -1.19 -1.92 -15.82
N VAL A 182 -1.50 -0.68 -15.47
CA VAL A 182 -0.49 0.30 -15.05
C VAL A 182 -0.06 0.01 -13.62
N HIS A 183 1.22 0.25 -13.31
CA HIS A 183 1.72 0.19 -11.94
C HIS A 183 1.04 1.26 -11.08
N GLU A 184 0.28 0.82 -10.08
CA GLU A 184 -0.44 1.70 -9.17
C GLU A 184 0.16 1.60 -7.77
N VAL A 185 0.69 2.73 -7.28
CA VAL A 185 1.22 2.85 -5.92
C VAL A 185 0.11 3.37 -5.04
N GLN A 186 -0.29 2.56 -4.05
CA GLN A 186 -1.24 2.97 -3.04
C GLN A 186 -0.53 3.75 -1.94
N ASP A 187 -1.07 4.93 -1.60
CA ASP A 187 -0.63 5.71 -0.47
C ASP A 187 -1.48 5.35 0.77
N ILE A 188 -0.81 5.03 1.88
CA ILE A 188 -1.45 4.87 3.18
C ILE A 188 -0.73 5.76 4.21
N GLN A 189 -1.47 6.23 5.22
CA GLN A 189 -0.87 6.94 6.34
C GLN A 189 -1.27 6.28 7.66
N LEU A 190 -0.28 6.08 8.52
CA LEU A 190 -0.44 5.47 9.84
C LEU A 190 0.17 6.37 10.91
N GLN A 191 -0.49 6.51 12.05
CA GLN A 191 0.10 7.14 13.23
C GLN A 191 0.93 6.11 13.99
N TRP A 192 2.24 6.11 13.75
CA TRP A 192 3.19 5.19 14.36
C TRP A 192 4.44 5.96 14.78
N ARG A 193 4.46 6.38 16.05
CA ARG A 193 5.50 7.26 16.58
C ARG A 193 6.80 6.49 16.84
N THR A 194 6.85 5.68 17.89
CA THR A 194 8.05 4.94 18.32
C THR A 194 7.65 3.72 19.11
N GLY A 195 8.34 2.58 18.91
CA GLY A 195 7.99 1.33 19.55
C GLY A 195 6.82 0.64 18.86
N ARG A 196 6.40 -0.48 19.44
CA ARG A 196 5.27 -1.26 18.95
C ARG A 196 3.97 -0.45 19.11
N PRO A 197 3.23 -0.15 18.01
CA PRO A 197 2.05 0.70 18.04
C PRO A 197 0.84 -0.10 18.52
N ASP A 198 -0.31 0.57 18.66
CA ASP A 198 -1.56 -0.10 19.02
C ASP A 198 -1.87 -1.26 18.05
N GLU A 199 -2.46 -2.32 18.59
CA GLU A 199 -2.76 -3.55 17.85
C GLU A 199 -3.57 -3.27 16.56
N ILE A 200 -4.46 -2.28 16.60
CA ILE A 200 -5.27 -1.88 15.44
C ILE A 200 -4.40 -1.31 14.32
N VAL A 201 -3.36 -0.54 14.63
CA VAL A 201 -2.43 0.01 13.63
C VAL A 201 -1.59 -1.10 13.01
N GLN A 202 -1.16 -2.08 13.81
CA GLN A 202 -0.45 -3.26 13.32
C GLN A 202 -1.33 -4.07 12.36
N ARG A 203 -2.58 -4.33 12.76
CA ARG A 203 -3.58 -5.02 11.93
C ARG A 203 -3.91 -4.24 10.66
N ALA A 204 -4.03 -2.92 10.72
CA ALA A 204 -4.27 -2.09 9.55
C ALA A 204 -3.12 -2.17 8.53
N LEU A 205 -1.87 -2.17 8.99
CA LEU A 205 -0.71 -2.38 8.13
C LEU A 205 -0.73 -3.79 7.50
N ALA A 206 -0.94 -4.81 8.32
CA ALA A 206 -1.01 -6.19 7.86
C ALA A 206 -2.15 -6.42 6.86
N PHE A 207 -3.33 -5.84 7.11
CA PHE A 207 -4.47 -5.86 6.20
C PHE A 207 -4.13 -5.18 4.87
N ALA A 208 -3.54 -3.98 4.88
CA ALA A 208 -3.19 -3.27 3.65
C ALA A 208 -2.23 -4.09 2.76
N LEU A 209 -1.26 -4.75 3.39
CA LEU A 209 -0.29 -5.60 2.70
C LEU A 209 -0.92 -6.92 2.22
N ALA A 210 -1.72 -7.58 3.05
CA ALA A 210 -2.43 -8.81 2.69
C ALA A 210 -3.41 -8.56 1.53
N ARG A 211 -4.20 -7.47 1.59
CA ARG A 211 -5.11 -7.03 0.52
C ARG A 211 -4.41 -6.85 -0.81
N LYS A 212 -3.17 -6.34 -0.82
CA LYS A 212 -2.37 -6.17 -2.04
C LYS A 212 -1.72 -7.47 -2.52
N ALA A 213 -1.22 -8.29 -1.60
CA ALA A 213 -0.61 -9.58 -1.94
C ALA A 213 -1.65 -10.52 -2.54
N ARG A 214 -2.82 -10.59 -1.90
CA ARG A 214 -3.93 -11.46 -2.30
C ARG A 214 -5.25 -10.78 -1.95
N PRO A 215 -6.01 -10.27 -2.93
CA PRO A 215 -7.30 -9.64 -2.67
C PRO A 215 -8.35 -10.72 -2.34
N VAL A 216 -8.32 -11.22 -1.11
CA VAL A 216 -9.20 -12.29 -0.60
C VAL A 216 -10.68 -11.87 -0.68
N LEU A 217 -10.99 -10.64 -0.29
CA LEU A 217 -12.37 -10.16 -0.15
C LEU A 217 -12.89 -9.40 -1.37
N HIS A 218 -12.12 -9.35 -2.47
CA HIS A 218 -12.65 -8.83 -3.74
C HIS A 218 -13.64 -9.81 -4.42
N ARG A 219 -13.53 -11.10 -4.10
CA ARG A 219 -14.44 -12.16 -4.57
C ARG A 219 -14.80 -13.12 -3.44
N PRO A 220 -15.52 -12.67 -2.40
CA PRO A 220 -15.84 -13.52 -1.26
C PRO A 220 -16.70 -14.73 -1.67
N GLN A 221 -17.42 -14.67 -2.79
CA GLN A 221 -18.15 -15.81 -3.35
C GLN A 221 -17.27 -17.02 -3.69
N ASP A 222 -15.97 -16.82 -3.93
CA ASP A 222 -15.06 -17.89 -4.33
C ASP A 222 -14.63 -18.77 -3.14
N TYR A 223 -14.92 -18.33 -1.90
CA TYR A 223 -14.46 -18.99 -0.68
C TYR A 223 -15.63 -19.54 0.13
N LYS A 224 -15.40 -20.60 0.92
CA LYS A 224 -16.43 -21.13 1.82
C LYS A 224 -16.66 -20.18 3.00
N PRO A 225 -17.90 -20.04 3.53
CA PRO A 225 -18.19 -19.15 4.66
C PRO A 225 -17.29 -19.39 5.88
N GLU A 226 -16.97 -20.65 6.19
CA GLU A 226 -16.16 -21.01 7.36
C GLU A 226 -14.72 -20.49 7.26
N ARG A 227 -14.20 -20.34 6.03
CA ARG A 227 -12.87 -19.75 5.81
C ARG A 227 -12.90 -18.23 5.90
N LEU A 228 -13.99 -17.60 5.45
CA LEU A 228 -14.14 -16.14 5.45
C LEU A 228 -14.39 -15.58 6.83
N GLN A 229 -15.11 -16.32 7.67
CA GLN A 229 -15.54 -15.88 9.00
C GLN A 229 -14.42 -15.26 9.85
N PRO A 230 -13.25 -15.90 10.06
CA PRO A 230 -12.20 -15.30 10.89
C PRO A 230 -11.68 -13.97 10.34
N ILE A 231 -11.60 -13.82 9.01
CA ILE A 231 -11.16 -12.58 8.37
C ILE A 231 -12.20 -11.48 8.59
N VAL A 232 -13.47 -11.80 8.37
CA VAL A 232 -14.57 -10.84 8.55
C VAL A 232 -14.70 -10.43 10.01
N GLU A 233 -14.51 -11.34 10.97
CA GLU A 233 -14.47 -11.02 12.40
C GLU A 233 -13.26 -10.16 12.80
N ALA A 234 -12.11 -10.35 12.16
CA ALA A 234 -10.95 -9.48 12.37
C ALA A 234 -11.21 -8.06 11.85
N LEU A 235 -11.83 -7.93 10.67
CA LEU A 235 -12.22 -6.64 10.10
C LEU A 235 -13.33 -5.96 10.89
N ASP A 236 -14.29 -6.72 11.41
CA ASP A 236 -15.38 -6.23 12.27
C ASP A 236 -14.82 -5.43 13.47
N LYS A 237 -13.83 -6.01 14.16
CA LYS A 237 -13.13 -5.36 15.28
C LYS A 237 -12.42 -4.06 14.85
N MET A 238 -11.92 -4.00 13.62
CA MET A 238 -11.25 -2.80 13.10
C MET A 238 -12.25 -1.71 12.71
N VAL A 239 -13.40 -2.10 12.15
CA VAL A 239 -14.50 -1.18 11.82
C VAL A 239 -15.10 -0.57 13.09
N ASP A 240 -15.31 -1.38 14.13
CA ASP A 240 -15.84 -0.92 15.42
C ASP A 240 -14.87 0.05 16.13
N ALA A 241 -13.56 -0.21 16.03
CA ALA A 241 -12.56 0.59 16.73
C ALA A 241 -12.35 2.00 16.14
N ARG A 242 -12.72 2.23 14.86
CA ARG A 242 -12.58 3.52 14.13
C ARG A 242 -11.29 4.28 14.45
N PRO A 243 -10.11 3.71 14.15
CA PRO A 243 -8.85 4.31 14.55
C PRO A 243 -8.59 5.64 13.83
N ASP A 244 -8.57 6.75 14.58
CA ASP A 244 -8.04 8.06 14.12
C ASP A 244 -6.56 7.98 13.70
N SER A 245 -5.90 6.87 14.04
CA SER A 245 -4.52 6.56 13.70
C SER A 245 -4.33 6.02 12.28
N VAL A 246 -5.40 5.82 11.50
CA VAL A 246 -5.34 5.26 10.13
C VAL A 246 -5.95 6.25 9.14
N SER A 247 -5.34 6.40 7.95
CA SER A 247 -5.85 7.26 6.88
C SER A 247 -7.25 6.88 6.41
N ASP A 248 -8.05 7.88 6.04
CA ASP A 248 -9.42 7.71 5.53
C ASP A 248 -9.52 6.71 4.37
N GLY A 249 -8.58 6.74 3.42
CA GLY A 249 -8.57 5.79 2.30
C GLY A 249 -8.40 4.34 2.75
N LEU A 250 -7.56 4.09 3.76
CA LEU A 250 -7.38 2.74 4.31
C LEU A 250 -8.60 2.32 5.16
N GLN A 251 -9.21 3.25 5.90
CA GLN A 251 -10.48 2.97 6.57
C GLN A 251 -11.58 2.60 5.57
N LEU A 252 -11.61 3.28 4.41
CA LEU A 252 -12.59 3.01 3.35
C LEU A 252 -12.37 1.64 2.71
N ASP A 253 -11.11 1.23 2.50
CA ASP A 253 -10.75 -0.12 2.07
C ASP A 253 -11.21 -1.20 3.06
N ILE A 254 -10.97 -0.98 4.36
CA ILE A 254 -11.41 -1.88 5.44
C ILE A 254 -12.94 -2.02 5.42
N LEU A 255 -13.67 -0.89 5.35
CA LEU A 255 -15.14 -0.88 5.28
C LEU A 255 -15.65 -1.64 4.06
N SER A 256 -15.03 -1.45 2.89
CA SER A 256 -15.45 -2.10 1.66
C SER A 256 -15.30 -3.61 1.72
N ASP A 257 -14.13 -4.10 2.16
CA ASP A 257 -13.84 -5.53 2.24
C ASP A 257 -14.66 -6.20 3.35
N PHE A 258 -14.79 -5.54 4.50
CA PHE A 258 -15.67 -5.99 5.57
C PHE A 258 -17.11 -6.15 5.08
N ALA A 259 -17.65 -5.15 4.40
CA ALA A 259 -19.01 -5.18 3.88
C ALA A 259 -19.23 -6.33 2.90
N SER A 260 -18.34 -6.52 1.91
CA SER A 260 -18.44 -7.61 0.96
C SER A 260 -18.32 -8.99 1.64
N GLY A 261 -17.41 -9.12 2.61
CA GLY A 261 -17.24 -10.34 3.39
C GLY A 261 -18.46 -10.66 4.26
N ALA A 262 -18.96 -9.67 5.01
CA ALA A 262 -20.15 -9.79 5.84
C ALA A 262 -21.40 -10.11 5.01
N LEU A 263 -21.58 -9.50 3.84
CA LEU A 263 -22.66 -9.84 2.92
C LEU A 263 -22.59 -11.31 2.50
N SER A 264 -21.41 -11.81 2.15
CA SER A 264 -21.22 -13.20 1.74
C SER A 264 -21.51 -14.18 2.88
N LEU A 265 -21.01 -13.91 4.09
CA LEU A 265 -21.34 -14.70 5.28
C LEU A 265 -22.82 -14.64 5.63
N GLY A 266 -23.43 -13.47 5.44
CA GLY A 266 -24.84 -13.23 5.58
C GLY A 266 -25.61 -14.14 4.65
N GLU A 267 -25.49 -13.97 3.34
CA GLU A 267 -26.23 -14.71 2.31
C GLU A 267 -26.02 -16.23 2.38
N ARG A 268 -24.77 -16.67 2.55
CA ARG A 268 -24.40 -18.10 2.43
C ARG A 268 -24.34 -18.84 3.75
N GLY A 269 -23.90 -18.17 4.81
CA GLY A 269 -23.81 -18.74 6.16
C GLY A 269 -25.12 -18.69 6.94
N GLY A 270 -26.15 -17.99 6.43
CA GLY A 270 -27.48 -17.96 7.08
C GLY A 270 -27.61 -16.96 8.22
N HIS A 271 -26.56 -16.21 8.57
CA HIS A 271 -26.58 -15.34 9.74
C HIS A 271 -27.14 -13.94 9.40
N ILE A 272 -28.27 -13.58 10.02
CA ILE A 272 -28.89 -12.25 9.91
C ILE A 272 -27.93 -11.14 10.42
N LYS A 273 -27.17 -11.41 11.49
CA LYS A 273 -26.20 -10.45 12.06
C LYS A 273 -25.24 -9.88 11.01
N TRP A 274 -24.77 -10.72 10.08
CA TRP A 274 -23.79 -10.31 9.08
C TRP A 274 -24.43 -9.50 7.94
N LEU A 275 -25.70 -9.75 7.62
CA LEU A 275 -26.45 -8.92 6.67
C LEU A 275 -26.67 -7.51 7.22
N GLN A 276 -27.01 -7.38 8.50
CA GLN A 276 -27.15 -6.06 9.14
C GLN A 276 -25.81 -5.31 9.20
N LYS A 277 -24.74 -5.98 9.64
CA LYS A 277 -23.40 -5.38 9.65
C LYS A 277 -22.91 -4.95 8.25
N ALA A 278 -23.23 -5.73 7.22
CA ALA A 278 -22.92 -5.36 5.84
C ALA A 278 -23.68 -4.10 5.39
N LEU A 279 -24.96 -3.98 5.78
CA LEU A 279 -25.79 -2.81 5.50
C LEU A 279 -25.21 -1.56 6.16
N ASP A 280 -24.91 -1.64 7.46
CA ASP A 280 -24.36 -0.52 8.24
C ASP A 280 -22.99 -0.09 7.67
N ALA A 281 -22.12 -1.04 7.34
CA ALA A 281 -20.82 -0.76 6.75
C ALA A 281 -20.92 -0.12 5.34
N ARG A 282 -21.87 -0.56 4.50
CA ARG A 282 -22.09 0.04 3.18
C ARG A 282 -22.69 1.44 3.27
N GLN A 283 -23.53 1.71 4.26
CA GLN A 283 -24.01 3.07 4.53
C GLN A 283 -22.85 4.00 4.90
N HIS A 284 -22.00 3.59 5.85
CA HIS A 284 -20.79 4.33 6.20
C HIS A 284 -19.81 4.51 5.03
N TYR A 285 -19.71 3.52 4.15
CA TYR A 285 -18.91 3.63 2.93
C TYR A 285 -19.48 4.70 1.98
N LEU A 286 -20.80 4.76 1.83
CA LEU A 286 -21.49 5.72 0.97
C LEU A 286 -21.47 7.16 1.51
N ASP A 287 -21.21 7.37 2.81
CA ASP A 287 -20.98 8.71 3.36
C ASP A 287 -19.71 9.38 2.76
N ARG A 288 -18.80 8.57 2.20
CA ARG A 288 -17.49 9.01 1.70
C ARG A 288 -17.30 8.78 0.20
N VAL A 289 -18.19 8.02 -0.44
CA VAL A 289 -18.13 7.71 -1.87
C VAL A 289 -19.33 8.32 -2.56
N ASP A 290 -19.07 9.21 -3.51
CA ASP A 290 -20.10 9.94 -4.23
C ASP A 290 -20.33 9.37 -5.63
N ARG A 291 -21.60 9.37 -6.06
CA ARG A 291 -22.03 8.88 -7.37
C ARG A 291 -21.37 9.64 -8.53
N THR A 292 -21.08 10.92 -8.36
CA THR A 292 -20.51 11.78 -9.41
C THR A 292 -19.01 11.56 -9.59
N THR A 293 -18.29 11.33 -8.49
CA THR A 293 -16.83 11.18 -8.52
C THR A 293 -16.39 9.74 -8.75
N ASP A 294 -17.14 8.77 -8.22
CA ASP A 294 -16.87 7.33 -8.40
C ASP A 294 -18.18 6.55 -8.56
N PRO A 295 -18.83 6.66 -9.74
CA PRO A 295 -20.11 6.00 -10.00
C PRO A 295 -20.03 4.47 -9.91
N ILE A 296 -18.88 3.86 -10.21
CA ILE A 296 -18.70 2.41 -10.18
C ILE A 296 -18.67 1.91 -8.74
N ALA A 297 -17.87 2.52 -7.87
CA ALA A 297 -17.82 2.15 -6.46
C ALA A 297 -19.15 2.43 -5.75
N TRP A 298 -19.78 3.57 -6.06
CA TRP A 298 -21.11 3.91 -5.54
C TRP A 298 -22.17 2.89 -5.99
N GLY A 299 -22.21 2.55 -7.28
CA GLY A 299 -23.14 1.57 -7.84
C GLY A 299 -22.93 0.17 -7.23
N SER A 300 -21.68 -0.24 -7.05
CA SER A 300 -21.33 -1.51 -6.39
C SER A 300 -21.80 -1.54 -4.93
N ALA A 301 -21.65 -0.45 -4.19
CA ALA A 301 -22.14 -0.34 -2.82
C ALA A 301 -23.68 -0.40 -2.74
N GLN A 302 -24.40 0.29 -3.64
CA GLN A 302 -25.86 0.21 -3.72
C GLN A 302 -26.34 -1.22 -4.08
N GLN A 303 -25.62 -1.90 -4.98
CA GLN A 303 -25.90 -3.28 -5.34
C GLN A 303 -25.82 -4.20 -4.11
N GLU A 304 -24.76 -4.06 -3.31
CA GLU A 304 -24.57 -4.86 -2.10
C GLU A 304 -25.61 -4.56 -1.01
N ILE A 305 -25.98 -3.29 -0.84
CA ILE A 305 -27.11 -2.90 0.04
C ILE A 305 -28.39 -3.60 -0.40
N GLY A 306 -28.71 -3.54 -1.70
CA GLY A 306 -29.93 -4.14 -2.24
C GLY A 306 -29.95 -5.67 -2.09
N ARG A 307 -28.81 -6.32 -2.25
CA ARG A 307 -28.64 -7.76 -1.96
C ARG A 307 -28.84 -8.08 -0.48
N ALA A 308 -28.23 -7.31 0.42
CA ALA A 308 -28.37 -7.50 1.86
C ALA A 308 -29.83 -7.36 2.31
N LEU A 309 -30.52 -6.32 1.85
CA LEU A 309 -31.94 -6.08 2.11
C LEU A 309 -32.84 -7.18 1.55
N THR A 310 -32.54 -7.66 0.33
CA THR A 310 -33.27 -8.79 -0.28
C THR A 310 -33.15 -10.05 0.57
N ALA A 311 -31.93 -10.39 0.99
CA ALA A 311 -31.67 -11.55 1.84
C ALA A 311 -32.31 -11.42 3.23
N LEU A 312 -32.31 -10.22 3.84
CA LEU A 312 -33.01 -9.95 5.10
C LEU A 312 -34.52 -10.12 4.93
N GLY A 313 -35.11 -9.51 3.90
CA GLY A 313 -36.54 -9.59 3.63
C GLY A 313 -37.00 -11.02 3.34
N GLU A 314 -36.19 -11.83 2.65
CA GLU A 314 -36.41 -13.26 2.47
C GLU A 314 -36.48 -14.00 3.81
N ARG A 315 -35.52 -13.76 4.71
CA ARG A 315 -35.40 -14.47 6.00
C ARG A 315 -36.43 -14.07 7.04
N GLU A 316 -36.74 -12.79 7.10
CA GLU A 316 -37.62 -12.23 8.14
C GLU A 316 -39.09 -12.19 7.70
N GLY A 317 -39.39 -12.51 6.43
CA GLY A 317 -40.74 -12.30 5.89
C GLY A 317 -41.07 -10.83 5.61
N ALA A 318 -40.11 -9.92 5.78
CA ALA A 318 -40.27 -8.47 5.65
C ALA A 318 -40.41 -8.04 4.18
N ARG A 319 -41.59 -7.54 3.80
CA ARG A 319 -41.91 -7.13 2.42
C ARG A 319 -41.30 -5.78 2.07
N ASP A 320 -41.33 -4.85 3.01
CA ASP A 320 -40.69 -3.53 2.95
C ASP A 320 -39.20 -3.64 2.61
N LYS A 321 -38.45 -4.54 3.27
CA LYS A 321 -37.03 -4.80 2.97
C LYS A 321 -36.81 -5.31 1.54
N LEU A 322 -37.71 -6.15 1.03
CA LEU A 322 -37.63 -6.62 -0.36
C LEU A 322 -37.91 -5.50 -1.38
N GLU A 323 -38.88 -4.63 -1.09
CA GLU A 323 -39.22 -3.49 -1.95
C GLU A 323 -38.08 -2.47 -1.98
N GLU A 324 -37.48 -2.16 -0.83
CA GLU A 324 -36.28 -1.32 -0.76
C GLU A 324 -35.10 -1.98 -1.47
N GLY A 325 -34.87 -3.28 -1.23
CA GLY A 325 -33.81 -4.06 -1.90
C GLY A 325 -33.92 -3.99 -3.42
N ALA A 326 -35.11 -4.21 -3.98
CA ALA A 326 -35.35 -4.08 -5.42
C ALA A 326 -35.11 -2.65 -5.93
N SER A 327 -35.52 -1.63 -5.17
CA SER A 327 -35.25 -0.23 -5.52
C SER A 327 -33.74 0.07 -5.61
N ARG A 328 -32.97 -0.35 -4.62
CA ARG A 328 -31.50 -0.21 -4.57
C ARG A 328 -30.81 -0.95 -5.72
N LEU A 329 -31.29 -2.14 -6.05
CA LEU A 329 -30.74 -2.94 -7.15
C LEU A 329 -31.02 -2.33 -8.53
N ARG A 330 -32.20 -1.74 -8.75
CA ARG A 330 -32.49 -0.98 -9.98
C ARG A 330 -31.54 0.20 -10.13
N LEU A 331 -31.39 0.98 -9.06
CA LEU A 331 -30.50 2.13 -9.03
C LEU A 331 -29.03 1.75 -9.30
N ALA A 332 -28.57 0.65 -8.69
CA ALA A 332 -27.23 0.11 -8.95
C ALA A 332 -27.07 -0.33 -10.41
N MET A 333 -28.02 -1.11 -10.94
CA MET A 333 -27.99 -1.60 -12.31
C MET A 333 -27.91 -0.44 -13.32
N ASP A 334 -28.70 0.61 -13.13
CA ASP A 334 -28.73 1.77 -14.03
C ASP A 334 -27.37 2.49 -14.07
N VAL A 335 -26.76 2.72 -12.90
CA VAL A 335 -25.44 3.37 -12.79
C VAL A 335 -24.31 2.50 -13.33
N LEU A 336 -24.33 1.20 -13.02
CA LEU A 336 -23.30 0.26 -13.48
C LEU A 336 -23.36 0.03 -14.98
N ARG A 337 -24.57 0.03 -15.57
CA ARG A 337 -24.75 -0.04 -17.01
C ARG A 337 -24.28 1.24 -17.72
N SER A 338 -24.51 2.41 -17.13
CA SER A 338 -24.05 3.68 -17.72
C SER A 338 -22.53 3.88 -17.66
N THR A 339 -21.81 3.07 -16.89
CA THR A 339 -20.36 3.13 -16.71
C THR A 339 -19.62 1.98 -17.41
N ASP A 340 -20.30 1.27 -18.32
CA ASP A 340 -19.79 0.08 -19.03
C ASP A 340 -19.28 -1.05 -18.11
N SER A 341 -19.69 -1.05 -16.83
CA SER A 341 -19.40 -2.12 -15.87
C SER A 341 -20.40 -3.29 -16.04
N LEU A 342 -20.41 -3.89 -17.23
CA LEU A 342 -21.42 -4.87 -17.65
C LEU A 342 -21.53 -6.08 -16.71
N GLN A 343 -20.40 -6.58 -16.21
CA GLN A 343 -20.40 -7.71 -15.28
C GLN A 343 -21.10 -7.37 -13.96
N GLN A 344 -20.87 -6.18 -13.40
CA GLN A 344 -21.52 -5.75 -12.17
C GLN A 344 -23.00 -5.44 -12.41
N ALA A 345 -23.34 -4.83 -13.55
CA ALA A 345 -24.73 -4.61 -13.95
C ALA A 345 -25.52 -5.93 -14.06
N GLU A 346 -24.90 -7.00 -14.58
CA GLU A 346 -25.53 -8.32 -14.66
C GLU A 346 -25.77 -8.94 -13.27
N VAL A 347 -24.81 -8.79 -12.34
CA VAL A 347 -24.99 -9.24 -10.94
C VAL A 347 -26.14 -8.51 -10.27
N ALA A 348 -26.24 -7.19 -10.45
CA ALA A 348 -27.36 -6.38 -9.96
C ALA A 348 -28.70 -6.84 -10.55
N LEU A 349 -28.76 -7.10 -11.86
CA LEU A 349 -29.97 -7.58 -12.54
C LEU A 349 -30.44 -8.94 -12.02
N ARG A 350 -29.53 -9.90 -11.84
CA ARG A 350 -29.88 -11.23 -11.31
C ARG A 350 -30.44 -11.12 -9.88
N ALA A 351 -29.83 -10.28 -9.05
CA ALA A 351 -30.33 -10.03 -7.70
C ALA A 351 -31.70 -9.32 -7.72
N LEU A 352 -31.92 -8.39 -8.64
CA LEU A 352 -33.21 -7.69 -8.80
C LEU A 352 -34.32 -8.68 -9.16
N GLN A 353 -34.06 -9.54 -10.15
CA GLN A 353 -35.03 -10.56 -10.57
C GLN A 353 -35.41 -11.48 -9.41
N ARG A 354 -34.45 -11.88 -8.57
CA ARG A 354 -34.72 -12.66 -7.37
C ARG A 354 -35.64 -11.91 -6.40
N ALA A 355 -35.35 -10.65 -6.09
CA ALA A 355 -36.16 -9.84 -5.20
C ALA A 355 -37.62 -9.69 -5.71
N GLU A 356 -37.77 -9.41 -7.00
CA GLU A 356 -39.09 -9.26 -7.64
C GLU A 356 -39.88 -10.58 -7.66
N GLN A 357 -39.21 -11.71 -7.94
CA GLN A 357 -39.84 -13.03 -7.87
C GLN A 357 -40.37 -13.34 -6.48
N THR A 358 -39.57 -13.09 -5.43
CA THR A 358 -39.99 -13.27 -4.04
C THR A 358 -41.19 -12.38 -3.68
N LEU A 359 -41.18 -11.12 -4.10
CA LEU A 359 -42.32 -10.21 -3.92
C LEU A 359 -43.59 -10.71 -4.62
N GLN A 360 -43.48 -11.17 -5.87
CA GLN A 360 -44.59 -11.71 -6.63
C GLN A 360 -45.16 -12.99 -5.99
N GLN A 361 -44.29 -13.89 -5.53
CA GLN A 361 -44.70 -15.10 -4.82
C GLN A 361 -45.48 -14.76 -3.54
N ARG A 362 -44.97 -13.84 -2.72
CA ARG A 362 -45.65 -13.40 -1.49
C ARG A 362 -46.98 -12.71 -1.76
N ARG A 363 -47.06 -11.89 -2.82
CA ARG A 363 -48.32 -11.27 -3.26
C ARG A 363 -49.37 -12.32 -3.64
N ARG A 364 -48.97 -13.37 -4.36
CA ARG A 364 -49.87 -14.48 -4.74
C ARG A 364 -50.38 -15.26 -3.52
N VAL A 365 -49.53 -15.48 -2.52
CA VAL A 365 -49.92 -16.15 -1.27
C VAL A 365 -50.91 -15.29 -0.48
N GLY A 366 -50.64 -13.99 -0.32
CA GLY A 366 -51.54 -13.07 0.39
C GLY A 366 -52.91 -12.91 -0.28
N LEU A 367 -52.98 -12.98 -1.62
CA LEU A 367 -54.26 -12.97 -2.36
C LEU A 367 -55.05 -14.28 -2.19
N ARG A 368 -54.38 -15.41 -1.93
CA ARG A 368 -55.05 -16.71 -1.73
C ARG A 368 -55.60 -16.90 -0.31
N TRP A 369 -55.06 -16.17 0.66
CA TRP A 369 -55.45 -16.25 2.07
C TRP A 369 -55.57 -14.85 2.68
N PRO A 370 -56.62 -14.08 2.33
CA PRO A 370 -56.91 -12.85 3.05
C PRO A 370 -57.30 -13.22 4.49
N THR A 371 -56.49 -12.79 5.47
CA THR A 371 -56.81 -12.87 6.90
C THR A 371 -57.99 -11.99 7.27
#